data_AF-A0A252BTW3-F1
#
_entry.id   AF-A0A252BTW3-F1
#
_cell.length_a   1.000
_cell.length_b   1.000
_cell.length_c   1.000
_cell.angle_alpha   90.00
_cell.angle_beta   90.00
_cell.angle_gamma   90.00
#
_symmetry.space_group_name_H-M   'P 1'
#
loop_
_entity.id
_entity.type
_entity.pdbx_description
1 polymer ?
#
loop_
_entity_poly.entity_id
_entity_poly.type
_entity_poly.pdbx_seq_one_letter_code
_entity_poly.pdbx_strand_id
1 'polypeptide(L)'
;MATNDVGVIDTFLNAFTTTIDTGFGLVKGDVISLAGTLSVLDIALAGLFWAWAADEDIIQRLVKKTLYIGFFAWIINDFDALSKIVFDSFAALGLKAGGGTLALSDFLRPGRLASTGFDAAQPLLDSVHNLLGPVA
;
A
#
# COMPACT_ATOMS: atom_id res chain seq x y z
N MET A 1 5.10 4.95 43.83
CA MET A 1 6.10 5.34 42.80
C MET A 1 6.03 4.31 41.68
N ALA A 2 5.07 4.47 40.76
CA ALA A 2 4.85 3.57 39.60
C ALA A 2 4.08 4.25 38.45
N THR A 3 3.87 5.57 38.53
CA THR A 3 3.04 6.34 37.58
C THR A 3 3.83 6.91 36.41
N ASN A 4 5.17 6.94 36.47
CA ASN A 4 6.00 7.44 35.36
C ASN A 4 6.15 6.41 34.21
N ASP A 5 6.11 5.10 34.49
CA ASP A 5 6.30 4.06 33.45
C ASP A 5 5.07 3.88 32.56
N VAL A 6 3.85 4.01 33.12
CA VAL A 6 2.60 3.90 32.35
C VAL A 6 2.43 5.11 31.43
N GLY A 7 2.85 6.30 31.86
CA GLY A 7 2.77 7.51 31.05
C GLY A 7 3.63 7.47 29.78
N VAL A 8 4.76 6.75 29.80
CA VAL A 8 5.61 6.56 28.61
C VAL A 8 4.92 5.63 27.60
N ILE A 9 4.28 4.55 28.07
CA ILE A 9 3.52 3.63 27.22
C ILE A 9 2.33 4.35 26.59
N ASP A 10 1.59 5.15 27.37
CA ASP A 10 0.45 5.92 26.86
C ASP A 10 0.89 6.99 25.84
N THR A 11 2.03 7.65 26.09
CA THR A 11 2.59 8.63 25.15
C THR A 11 3.04 7.97 23.85
N PHE A 12 3.71 6.82 23.94
CA PHE A 12 4.11 6.04 22.76
C PHE A 12 2.87 5.55 21.99
N LEU A 13 1.88 4.99 22.67
CA LEU A 13 0.66 4.48 22.05
C LEU A 13 -0.14 5.59 21.39
N ASN A 14 -0.21 6.77 22.02
CA ASN A 14 -0.85 7.93 21.45
C ASN A 14 -0.11 8.44 20.20
N ALA A 15 1.22 8.55 20.24
CA ALA A 15 2.04 8.93 19.09
C ALA A 15 1.92 7.91 17.95
N PHE A 16 1.94 6.61 18.28
CA PHE A 16 1.76 5.52 17.31
C PHE A 16 0.39 5.57 16.65
N THR A 17 -0.69 5.61 17.43
CA THR A 17 -2.07 5.68 16.92
C THR A 17 -2.27 6.93 16.07
N THR A 18 -1.77 8.09 16.53
CA THR A 18 -1.83 9.35 15.77
C THR A 18 -1.10 9.25 14.42
N THR A 19 0.06 8.59 14.40
CA THR A 19 0.85 8.38 13.16
C THR A 19 0.12 7.45 12.19
N ILE A 20 -0.53 6.39 12.69
CA ILE A 20 -1.32 5.48 11.86
C ILE A 20 -2.56 6.17 11.29
N ASP A 21 -3.30 6.92 12.11
CA ASP A 21 -4.52 7.63 11.68
C ASP A 21 -4.21 8.71 10.64
N THR A 22 -3.12 9.47 10.84
CA THR A 22 -2.65 10.44 9.85
C THR A 22 -2.22 9.76 8.56
N GLY A 23 -1.55 8.60 8.63
CA GLY A 23 -1.19 7.81 7.46
C GLY A 23 -2.39 7.38 6.61
N PHE A 24 -3.45 6.87 7.24
CA PHE A 24 -4.71 6.57 6.55
C PHE A 24 -5.38 7.82 5.96
N GLY A 25 -5.30 8.94 6.68
CA GLY A 25 -5.75 10.25 6.18
C GLY A 25 -5.06 10.67 4.88
N LEU A 26 -3.75 10.43 4.76
CA LEU A 26 -2.95 10.80 3.58
C LEU A 26 -3.28 9.97 2.34
N VAL A 27 -3.61 8.70 2.50
CA VAL A 27 -3.97 7.81 1.37
C VAL A 27 -5.46 7.83 1.02
N LYS A 28 -6.32 8.40 1.89
CA LYS A 28 -7.77 8.45 1.67
C LYS A 28 -8.17 9.03 0.31
N GLY A 29 -7.49 10.08 -0.14
CA GLY A 29 -7.74 10.69 -1.45
C GLY A 29 -7.47 9.74 -2.62
N ASP A 30 -6.38 8.99 -2.57
CA ASP A 30 -6.01 8.02 -3.60
C ASP A 30 -7.00 6.85 -3.63
N VAL A 31 -7.45 6.40 -2.45
CA VAL A 31 -8.46 5.34 -2.34
C VAL A 31 -9.79 5.79 -2.95
N ILE A 32 -10.23 7.02 -2.69
CA ILE A 32 -11.47 7.57 -3.28
C ILE A 32 -11.34 7.71 -4.80
N SER A 33 -10.19 8.19 -5.29
CA SER A 33 -9.94 8.30 -6.73
C SER A 33 -9.93 6.93 -7.43
N LEU A 34 -9.29 5.94 -6.81
CA LEU A 34 -9.28 4.57 -7.31
C LEU A 34 -10.70 3.99 -7.34
N ALA A 35 -11.46 4.14 -6.25
CA ALA A 35 -12.86 3.69 -6.19
C ALA A 35 -13.72 4.38 -7.26
N GLY A 36 -13.53 5.68 -7.49
CA GLY A 36 -14.22 6.41 -8.55
C GLY A 36 -13.86 5.89 -9.94
N THR A 37 -12.58 5.63 -10.21
CA THR A 37 -12.12 5.08 -11.49
C THR A 37 -12.69 3.69 -11.73
N LEU A 38 -12.67 2.81 -10.72
CA LEU A 38 -13.26 1.48 -10.79
C LEU A 38 -14.78 1.55 -11.01
N SER A 39 -15.48 2.46 -10.31
CA SER A 39 -16.92 2.66 -10.51
C SER A 39 -17.25 3.10 -11.95
N VAL A 40 -16.43 3.98 -12.53
CA VAL A 40 -16.60 4.41 -13.93
C VAL A 40 -16.38 3.24 -14.89
N LEU A 41 -15.38 2.39 -14.64
CA LEU A 41 -15.14 1.19 -15.44
C LEU A 41 -16.32 0.21 -15.36
N ASP A 42 -16.88 0.00 -14.16
CA ASP A 42 -18.04 -0.86 -13.96
C ASP A 42 -19.27 -0.36 -14.74
N ILE A 43 -19.55 0.95 -14.67
CA ILE A 43 -20.65 1.57 -15.41
C ILE A 43 -20.41 1.51 -16.92
N ALA A 44 -19.18 1.73 -17.37
CA ALA A 44 -18.82 1.64 -18.79
C ALA A 44 -19.03 0.21 -19.34
N LEU A 45 -18.60 -0.82 -18.59
CA LEU A 45 -18.82 -2.22 -18.94
C LEU A 45 -20.31 -2.59 -18.93
N ALA A 46 -21.06 -2.13 -17.92
CA ALA A 46 -22.50 -2.33 -17.85
C ALA A 46 -23.22 -1.68 -19.04
N GLY A 47 -22.84 -0.45 -19.39
CA GLY A 47 -23.36 0.26 -20.56
C GLY A 47 -23.04 -0.45 -21.88
N LEU A 48 -21.80 -0.95 -22.03
CA LEU A 48 -21.39 -1.73 -23.20
C LEU A 48 -22.22 -3.02 -23.35
N PHE A 49 -22.43 -3.74 -22.25
CA PHE A 49 -23.25 -4.96 -22.28
C PHE A 49 -24.74 -4.67 -22.50
N TRP A 50 -25.24 -3.55 -21.99
CA TRP A 50 -26.61 -3.13 -22.21
C TRP A 50 -26.87 -2.69 -23.66
N ALA A 51 -25.95 -1.93 -24.26
CA ALA A 51 -26.02 -1.49 -25.65
C ALA A 51 -25.99 -2.66 -26.65
N TRP A 52 -25.36 -3.80 -26.29
CA TRP A 52 -25.30 -5.00 -27.12
C TRP A 52 -26.50 -5.95 -26.91
N ALA A 53 -27.38 -5.71 -25.96
CA ALA A 53 -28.42 -6.66 -25.57
C ALA A 53 -29.63 -6.72 -26.55
N ALA A 54 -29.61 -5.99 -27.66
CA ALA A 54 -30.78 -5.84 -28.55
C ALA A 54 -31.00 -7.00 -29.54
N ASP A 55 -29.99 -7.80 -29.86
CA ASP A 55 -30.14 -9.04 -30.64
C ASP A 55 -29.13 -10.09 -30.10
N GLU A 56 -29.64 -11.14 -29.44
CA GLU A 56 -28.84 -12.25 -28.91
C GLU A 56 -28.29 -13.13 -30.04
N ASP A 57 -27.36 -12.62 -30.82
CA ASP A 57 -26.67 -13.40 -31.86
C ASP A 57 -25.47 -14.18 -31.31
N ILE A 58 -25.10 -15.26 -32.02
CA ILE A 58 -23.91 -16.09 -31.76
C ILE A 58 -22.64 -15.24 -31.55
N ILE A 59 -22.55 -14.09 -32.24
CA ILE A 59 -21.43 -13.15 -32.16
C ILE A 59 -21.26 -12.60 -30.74
N GLN A 60 -22.35 -12.22 -30.04
CA GLN A 60 -22.26 -11.71 -28.67
C GLN A 60 -21.69 -12.78 -27.71
N ARG A 61 -22.11 -14.04 -27.90
CA ARG A 61 -21.70 -15.17 -27.07
C ARG A 61 -20.22 -15.54 -27.31
N LEU A 62 -19.77 -15.43 -28.55
CA LEU A 62 -18.36 -15.63 -28.91
C LEU A 62 -17.49 -14.51 -28.32
N VAL A 63 -17.87 -13.24 -28.49
CA VAL A 63 -17.12 -12.09 -27.95
C VAL A 63 -16.99 -12.16 -26.44
N LYS A 64 -18.07 -12.46 -25.69
CA LYS A 64 -18.00 -12.63 -24.23
C LYS A 64 -16.99 -13.71 -23.83
N LYS A 65 -16.98 -14.86 -24.52
CA LYS A 65 -16.02 -15.95 -24.25
C LYS A 65 -14.59 -15.55 -24.62
N THR A 66 -14.38 -14.93 -25.77
CA THR A 66 -13.07 -14.48 -26.21
C THR A 66 -12.50 -13.40 -25.30
N LEU A 67 -13.33 -12.47 -24.81
CA LEU A 67 -12.89 -11.41 -23.89
C LEU A 67 -12.53 -11.98 -22.53
N TYR A 68 -13.32 -12.92 -21.99
CA TYR A 68 -12.98 -13.61 -20.75
C TYR A 68 -11.68 -14.40 -20.89
N ILE A 69 -11.61 -15.31 -21.87
CA ILE A 69 -10.43 -16.16 -22.08
C ILE A 69 -9.20 -15.32 -22.43
N GLY A 70 -9.36 -14.30 -23.28
CA GLY A 70 -8.30 -13.38 -23.70
C GLY A 70 -7.77 -12.52 -22.56
N PHE A 71 -8.65 -12.03 -21.66
CA PHE A 71 -8.23 -11.30 -20.46
C PHE A 71 -7.39 -12.18 -19.53
N PHE A 72 -7.81 -13.42 -19.27
CA PHE A 72 -7.01 -14.35 -18.47
C PHE A 72 -5.70 -14.74 -19.16
N ALA A 73 -5.72 -14.97 -20.48
CA ALA A 73 -4.52 -15.24 -21.25
C ALA A 73 -3.52 -14.08 -21.17
N TRP A 74 -4.01 -12.84 -21.26
CA TRP A 74 -3.19 -11.64 -21.11
C TRP A 74 -2.60 -11.52 -19.70
N ILE A 75 -3.40 -11.72 -18.64
CA ILE A 75 -2.90 -11.71 -17.26
C ILE A 75 -1.76 -12.72 -17.07
N ILE A 76 -1.93 -13.94 -17.58
CA ILE A 76 -0.94 -15.00 -17.42
C ILE A 76 0.32 -14.69 -18.23
N ASN A 77 0.18 -14.16 -19.44
CA ASN A 77 1.29 -13.84 -20.33
C ASN A 77 2.15 -12.67 -19.80
N ASP A 78 1.51 -11.67 -19.21
CA ASP A 78 2.16 -10.44 -18.72
C ASP A 78 2.24 -10.38 -17.18
N PHE A 79 2.16 -11.54 -16.51
CA PHE A 79 2.05 -11.63 -15.05
C PHE A 79 3.21 -10.94 -14.30
N ASP A 80 4.43 -11.01 -14.83
CA ASP A 80 5.62 -10.39 -14.22
C ASP A 80 5.49 -8.86 -14.18
N ALA A 81 5.13 -8.24 -15.31
CA ALA A 81 4.92 -6.81 -15.41
C ALA A 81 3.76 -6.34 -14.51
N LEU A 82 2.64 -7.08 -14.52
CA LEU A 82 1.48 -6.78 -13.68
C LEU A 82 1.83 -6.88 -12.18
N SER A 83 2.57 -7.91 -11.78
CA SER A 83 3.01 -8.10 -10.40
C SER A 83 3.91 -6.96 -9.94
N LYS A 84 4.83 -6.52 -10.81
CA LYS A 84 5.71 -5.38 -10.52
C LYS A 84 4.92 -4.08 -10.33
N ILE A 85 3.96 -3.80 -11.21
CA ILE A 85 3.09 -2.62 -11.08
C ILE A 85 2.34 -2.65 -9.75
N VAL A 86 1.77 -3.80 -9.36
CA VAL A 86 1.05 -3.97 -8.10
C VAL A 86 1.98 -3.74 -6.90
N PHE A 87 3.19 -4.32 -6.94
CA PHE A 87 4.17 -4.17 -5.87
C PHE A 87 4.65 -2.72 -5.72
N ASP A 88 5.02 -2.07 -6.82
CA ASP A 88 5.47 -0.67 -6.83
C ASP A 88 4.34 0.26 -6.36
N SER A 89 3.08 -0.03 -6.71
CA SER A 89 1.90 0.70 -6.23
C SER A 89 1.72 0.59 -4.72
N PHE A 90 1.89 -0.61 -4.16
CA PHE A 90 1.81 -0.80 -2.71
C PHE A 90 2.97 -0.15 -1.97
N ALA A 91 4.18 -0.21 -2.51
CA ALA A 91 5.34 0.46 -1.93
C ALA A 91 5.18 2.00 -1.96
N ALA A 92 4.64 2.56 -3.05
CA ALA A 92 4.33 3.98 -3.15
C ALA A 92 3.23 4.42 -2.15
N LEU A 93 2.15 3.64 -2.04
CA LEU A 93 1.09 3.88 -1.05
C LEU A 93 1.60 3.76 0.38
N GLY A 94 2.46 2.77 0.66
CA GLY A 94 3.09 2.57 1.96
C GLY A 94 3.98 3.74 2.37
N LEU A 95 4.77 4.29 1.43
CA LEU A 95 5.55 5.50 1.66
C LEU A 95 4.68 6.72 1.96
N LYS A 96 3.59 6.89 1.21
CA LYS A 96 2.65 7.99 1.40
C LYS A 96 1.91 7.88 2.74
N ALA A 97 1.48 6.67 3.11
CA ALA A 97 0.86 6.40 4.41
C ALA A 97 1.86 6.55 5.58
N GLY A 98 3.12 6.17 5.39
CA GLY A 98 4.17 6.33 6.39
C GLY A 98 4.67 7.77 6.57
N GLY A 99 4.11 8.76 5.86
CA GLY A 99 4.55 10.16 5.89
C GLY A 99 5.93 10.40 5.26
N GLY A 100 6.42 9.44 4.46
CA GLY A 100 7.81 9.37 4.03
C GLY A 100 8.25 10.46 3.05
N THR A 101 9.44 11.00 3.30
CA THR A 101 10.24 11.83 2.36
C THR A 101 11.21 11.00 1.51
N LEU A 102 11.24 9.68 1.72
CA LEU A 102 12.16 8.76 1.05
C LEU A 102 11.69 8.46 -0.38
N ALA A 103 12.61 8.47 -1.34
CA ALA A 103 12.29 8.07 -2.71
C ALA A 103 11.94 6.57 -2.79
N LEU A 104 10.96 6.21 -3.62
CA LEU A 104 10.55 4.82 -3.84
C LEU A 104 11.74 3.92 -4.23
N SER A 105 12.67 4.44 -5.03
CA SER A 105 13.90 3.74 -5.42
C SER A 105 14.82 3.39 -4.25
N ASP A 106 14.83 4.19 -3.19
CA ASP A 106 15.63 3.96 -2.00
C ASP A 106 14.90 3.08 -0.99
N PHE A 107 13.57 3.17 -0.94
CA PHE A 107 12.72 2.28 -0.15
C PHE A 107 12.82 0.82 -0.61
N LEU A 108 12.94 0.57 -1.92
CA LEU A 108 13.09 -0.80 -2.43
C LEU A 108 14.51 -1.38 -2.23
N ARG A 109 15.43 -0.67 -1.55
CA ARG A 109 16.81 -1.12 -1.30
C ARG A 109 16.99 -1.56 0.17
N PRO A 110 17.11 -2.87 0.45
CA PRO A 110 17.11 -3.37 1.83
C PRO A 110 18.29 -2.85 2.67
N GLY A 111 19.47 -2.63 2.07
CA GLY A 111 20.63 -2.10 2.80
C GLY A 111 20.47 -0.65 3.29
N ARG A 112 19.74 0.17 2.54
CA ARG A 112 19.46 1.58 2.93
C ARG A 112 18.32 1.67 3.93
N LEU A 113 17.32 0.80 3.80
CA LEU A 113 16.30 0.62 4.83
C LEU A 113 16.93 0.17 6.16
N ALA A 114 17.84 -0.81 6.10
CA ALA A 114 18.52 -1.32 7.29
C ALA A 114 19.37 -0.24 7.97
N SER A 115 20.11 0.59 7.23
CA SER A 115 20.88 1.69 7.81
C SER A 115 19.98 2.72 8.48
N THR A 116 18.88 3.11 7.81
CA THR A 116 17.91 4.07 8.38
C THR A 116 17.26 3.52 9.66
N GLY A 117 16.97 2.22 9.70
CA GLY A 117 16.46 1.55 10.90
C GLY A 117 17.50 1.50 12.04
N PHE A 118 18.78 1.29 11.71
CA PHE A 118 19.87 1.33 12.69
C PHE A 118 20.04 2.73 13.29
N ASP A 119 20.07 3.77 12.43
CA ASP A 119 20.16 5.17 12.85
C ASP A 119 18.97 5.57 13.73
N ALA A 120 17.76 5.12 13.38
CA ALA A 120 16.55 5.37 14.16
C ALA A 120 16.53 4.61 15.51
N ALA A 121 17.16 3.44 15.58
CA ALA A 121 17.26 2.64 16.81
C ALA A 121 18.40 3.09 17.73
N GLN A 122 19.35 3.87 17.23
CA GLN A 122 20.53 4.33 17.97
C GLN A 122 20.19 5.05 19.30
N PRO A 123 19.19 5.95 19.37
CA PRO A 123 18.79 6.57 20.63
C PRO A 123 18.27 5.58 21.68
N LEU A 124 17.65 4.48 21.25
CA LEU A 124 17.21 3.41 22.14
C LEU A 124 18.42 2.61 22.64
N LEU A 125 19.39 2.33 21.78
CA LEU A 125 20.63 1.65 22.15
C LEU A 125 21.46 2.50 23.13
N ASP A 126 21.55 3.80 22.91
CA ASP A 126 22.25 4.75 23.80
C ASP A 126 21.54 4.84 25.16
N SER A 127 20.21 4.83 25.18
CA SER A 127 19.42 4.82 26.41
C SER A 127 19.62 3.52 27.20
N VAL A 128 19.66 2.37 26.52
CA VAL A 128 19.96 1.07 27.13
C VAL A 128 21.41 1.06 27.66
N HIS A 129 22.37 1.60 26.91
CA HIS A 129 23.77 1.69 27.35
C HIS A 129 23.91 2.54 28.62
N ASN A 130 23.20 3.67 28.70
CA ASN A 130 23.17 4.52 29.90
C ASN A 130 22.53 3.82 31.11
N LEU A 131 21.55 2.94 30.89
CA LEU A 131 20.90 2.16 31.94
C LEU A 131 21.70 0.92 32.38
N LEU A 132 22.56 0.38 31.49
CA LEU A 132 23.45 -0.74 31.79
C LEU A 132 24.73 -0.32 32.53
N GLY A 133 25.04 0.98 32.57
CA GLY A 133 26.22 1.53 33.27
C GLY A 133 27.55 1.07 32.67
N PRO A 134 28.70 1.60 33.14
CA PRO A 134 30.01 1.23 32.61
C PRO A 134 30.25 -0.26 32.86
N VAL A 135 30.37 -1.05 31.79
CA VAL A 135 30.95 -2.39 31.88
C VAL A 135 32.44 -2.23 32.15
N ALA A 136 32.86 -2.60 33.35
CA ALA A 136 34.27 -2.81 33.70
C ALA A 136 34.81 -4.08 33.06
#